data_AF-A0A8B7WCL6-F1
#
_entry.id   AF-A0A8B7WCL6-F1
#
_cell.length_a   1.000
_cell.length_b   1.000
_cell.length_c   1.000
_cell.angle_alpha   90.00
_cell.angle_beta   90.00
_cell.angle_gamma   90.00
#
_symmetry.space_group_name_H-M   'P 1'
#
loop_
_entity.id
_entity.type
_entity.pdbx_description
1 polymer ?
#
loop_
_entity_poly.entity_id
_entity_poly.type
_entity_poly.pdbx_seq_one_letter_code
_entity_poly.pdbx_strand_id
1 'polypeptide(L)'
;MGRRSALALAVLSALLCQVWSSGVFELKLQEFVNKKGLLGNRNCCRGGAGPPCACRTFFRVCLKHYQASVSPEPPCTYGSAVTPVLGVDSFSLPDGSGADPAFSNPIRFPFGFTWPGTFSLIIEALHTDSPDDLATENPERLISRLATQRHLTVGEEWSQDLHSSGRTDLKYSYRFVCDEHYYGEGCSVFCRPRDDAFGHFTCGERGEKVCNPGWKGQYCTERESLWWPPFL
;
A
#
# COMPACT_ATOMS: atom_id res chain seq x y z
N MET A 1 -35.60 19.02 -27.68
CA MET A 1 -34.14 18.84 -27.86
C MET A 1 -33.32 19.11 -26.58
N GLY A 2 -33.71 20.02 -25.68
CA GLY A 2 -32.90 20.36 -24.49
C GLY A 2 -32.72 19.26 -23.42
N ARG A 3 -33.65 18.31 -23.27
CA ARG A 3 -33.59 17.28 -22.22
C ARG A 3 -32.51 16.20 -22.47
N ARG A 4 -32.21 15.90 -23.74
CA ARG A 4 -31.13 14.97 -24.13
C ARG A 4 -29.75 15.60 -23.99
N SER A 5 -29.62 16.90 -24.30
CA SER A 5 -28.38 17.66 -24.10
C SER A 5 -28.03 17.84 -22.63
N ALA A 6 -29.02 18.08 -21.75
CA ALA A 6 -28.80 18.18 -20.30
C ALA A 6 -28.32 16.85 -19.68
N LEU A 7 -28.87 15.71 -20.12
CA LEU A 7 -28.41 14.38 -19.71
C LEU A 7 -26.99 14.09 -20.20
N ALA A 8 -26.66 14.46 -21.45
CA ALA A 8 -25.32 14.30 -21.99
C ALA A 8 -24.28 15.16 -21.24
N LEU A 9 -24.62 16.41 -20.91
CA LEU A 9 -23.78 17.31 -20.10
C LEU A 9 -23.61 16.83 -18.65
N ALA A 10 -24.66 16.29 -18.03
CA ALA A 10 -24.57 15.72 -16.69
C ALA A 10 -23.71 14.46 -16.65
N VAL A 11 -23.81 13.59 -17.66
CA VAL A 11 -22.95 12.41 -17.81
C VAL A 11 -21.50 12.82 -18.09
N LEU A 12 -21.25 13.82 -18.95
CA LEU A 12 -19.91 14.37 -19.17
C LEU A 12 -19.32 14.99 -17.89
N SER A 13 -20.13 15.73 -17.12
CA SER A 13 -19.71 16.33 -15.84
C SER A 13 -19.43 15.27 -14.77
N ALA A 14 -20.20 14.18 -14.73
CA ALA A 14 -19.94 13.05 -13.84
C ALA A 14 -18.69 12.27 -14.25
N LEU A 15 -18.41 12.16 -15.55
CA LEU A 15 -17.16 11.58 -16.07
C LEU A 15 -15.93 12.43 -15.72
N LEU A 16 -16.09 13.76 -15.56
CA LEU A 16 -15.02 14.71 -15.20
C LEU A 16 -14.80 14.84 -13.68
N CYS A 17 -15.73 14.39 -12.84
CA CYS A 17 -15.54 14.29 -11.38
C CYS A 17 -14.74 13.03 -11.00
N GLN A 18 -13.61 12.81 -11.67
CA GLN A 18 -12.61 11.89 -11.15
C GLN A 18 -12.10 12.51 -9.85
N VAL A 19 -12.34 11.86 -8.70
CA VAL A 19 -11.65 12.22 -7.46
C VAL A 19 -10.21 11.76 -7.65
N TRP A 20 -9.29 12.71 -7.84
CA TRP A 20 -7.88 12.39 -7.93
C TRP A 20 -7.45 12.04 -6.52
N SER A 21 -7.03 10.81 -6.32
CA SER A 21 -6.49 10.33 -5.06
C SER A 21 -5.21 9.58 -5.37
N SER A 22 -4.20 9.80 -4.53
CA SER A 22 -2.88 9.25 -4.76
C SER A 22 -2.21 8.95 -3.43
N GLY A 23 -1.74 7.71 -3.29
CA GLY A 23 -1.01 7.26 -2.12
C GLY A 23 -0.37 5.90 -2.36
N VAL A 24 0.38 5.43 -1.37
CA VAL A 24 1.15 4.20 -1.47
C VAL A 24 0.93 3.36 -0.22
N PHE A 25 0.52 2.11 -0.43
CA PHE A 25 0.59 1.08 0.60
C PHE A 25 2.00 0.51 0.61
N GLU A 26 2.67 0.61 1.76
CA GLU A 26 4.03 0.09 1.94
C GLU A 26 4.00 -1.12 2.86
N LEU A 27 4.60 -2.22 2.41
CA LEU A 27 4.78 -3.44 3.18
C LEU A 27 6.27 -3.70 3.40
N LYS A 28 6.68 -3.78 4.65
CA LYS A 28 8.04 -4.07 5.06
C LYS A 28 8.12 -5.48 5.64
N LEU A 29 8.90 -6.35 5.00
CA LEU A 29 9.23 -7.67 5.54
C LEU A 29 10.44 -7.52 6.46
N GLN A 30 10.38 -8.05 7.69
CA GLN A 30 11.44 -7.81 8.69
C GLN A 30 12.17 -9.10 9.07
N GLU A 31 11.42 -10.14 9.38
CA GLU A 31 12.00 -11.40 9.84
C GLU A 31 11.12 -12.57 9.42
N PHE A 32 11.75 -13.63 8.96
CA PHE A 32 11.11 -14.90 8.71
C PHE A 32 11.88 -16.01 9.42
N VAL A 33 11.16 -16.82 10.19
CA VAL A 33 11.73 -17.91 10.96
C VAL A 33 11.13 -19.21 10.46
N ASN A 34 11.96 -20.13 9.97
CA ASN A 34 11.60 -21.52 9.66
C ASN A 34 12.59 -22.46 10.35
N LYS A 35 12.38 -22.73 11.64
CA LYS A 35 13.35 -23.47 12.49
C LYS A 35 13.64 -24.90 12.02
N LYS A 36 12.78 -25.48 11.18
CA LYS A 36 12.89 -26.89 10.75
C LYS A 36 13.19 -27.06 9.27
N GLY A 37 13.24 -25.98 8.47
CA GLY A 37 13.50 -26.07 7.03
C GLY A 37 12.47 -26.94 6.28
N LEU A 38 11.22 -26.89 6.72
CA LEU A 38 10.14 -27.72 6.17
C LEU A 38 9.19 -26.88 5.32
N LEU A 39 8.62 -27.52 4.29
CA LEU A 39 7.48 -27.04 3.51
C LEU A 39 6.17 -27.20 4.31
N GLY A 40 5.08 -26.58 3.83
CA GLY A 40 3.75 -26.70 4.42
C GLY A 40 3.26 -28.15 4.50
N ASN A 41 3.65 -28.99 3.54
CA ASN A 41 3.36 -30.42 3.46
C ASN A 41 4.27 -31.30 4.36
N ARG A 42 5.13 -30.69 5.20
CA ARG A 42 6.09 -31.35 6.11
C ARG A 42 7.28 -32.03 5.44
N ASN A 43 7.42 -31.92 4.13
CA ASN A 43 8.59 -32.40 3.42
C ASN A 43 9.72 -31.38 3.52
N CYS A 44 10.94 -31.85 3.31
CA CYS A 44 12.08 -30.96 3.13
C CYS A 44 11.97 -30.24 1.79
N CYS A 45 12.41 -28.97 1.76
CA CYS A 45 12.34 -28.13 0.58
C CYS A 45 13.01 -28.76 -0.65
N ARG A 46 14.14 -29.44 -0.47
CA ARG A 46 14.76 -30.26 -1.52
C ARG A 46 14.13 -31.66 -1.52
N GLY A 47 13.38 -31.98 -2.57
CA GLY A 47 12.58 -33.20 -2.69
C GLY A 47 13.35 -34.52 -2.78
N GLY A 48 14.07 -34.93 -1.72
CA GLY A 48 14.53 -36.33 -1.61
C GLY A 48 15.82 -36.66 -0.84
N ALA A 49 16.43 -35.77 -0.08
CA ALA A 49 17.58 -36.15 0.76
C ALA A 49 17.41 -35.57 2.16
N GLY A 50 17.65 -36.41 3.17
CA GLY A 50 17.46 -36.10 4.59
C GLY A 50 18.23 -34.87 5.08
N PRO A 51 18.20 -34.62 6.40
CA PRO A 51 18.77 -33.42 7.01
C PRO A 51 20.23 -33.15 6.59
N PRO A 52 20.64 -31.88 6.40
CA PRO A 52 19.89 -30.66 6.67
C PRO A 52 19.04 -30.17 5.48
N CYS A 53 17.80 -29.78 5.77
CA CYS A 53 16.83 -29.25 4.80
C CYS A 53 16.99 -27.74 4.70
N ALA A 54 17.21 -27.21 3.50
CA ALA A 54 17.48 -25.79 3.27
C ALA A 54 16.43 -25.19 2.32
N CYS A 55 15.59 -24.30 2.84
CA CYS A 55 14.54 -23.63 2.10
C CYS A 55 14.99 -22.26 1.61
N ARG A 56 15.39 -22.18 0.34
CA ARG A 56 15.58 -20.91 -0.37
C ARG A 56 14.22 -20.23 -0.50
N THR A 57 14.00 -19.16 0.26
CA THR A 57 12.68 -18.58 0.50
C THR A 57 12.51 -17.26 -0.24
N PHE A 58 11.42 -17.15 -0.99
CA PHE A 58 10.94 -15.91 -1.59
C PHE A 58 9.46 -15.71 -1.25
N PHE A 59 8.94 -14.50 -1.47
CA PHE A 59 7.57 -14.17 -1.08
C PHE A 59 6.72 -13.78 -2.27
N ARG A 60 5.46 -14.23 -2.24
CA ARG A 60 4.37 -13.65 -3.01
C ARG A 60 3.49 -12.84 -2.08
N VAL A 61 3.25 -11.59 -2.44
CA VAL A 61 2.36 -10.67 -1.75
C VAL A 61 1.17 -10.37 -2.65
N CYS A 62 -0.03 -10.51 -2.11
CA CYS A 62 -1.28 -10.20 -2.80
C CYS A 62 -2.12 -9.27 -1.91
N LEU A 63 -2.43 -8.10 -2.42
CA LEU A 63 -3.26 -7.09 -1.75
C LEU A 63 -4.60 -6.97 -2.49
N LYS A 64 -5.69 -6.98 -1.73
CA LYS A 64 -7.04 -6.83 -2.30
C LYS A 64 -8.03 -6.18 -1.34
N HIS A 65 -9.23 -5.92 -1.85
CA HIS A 65 -10.35 -5.42 -1.07
C HIS A 65 -10.68 -6.33 0.11
N TYR A 66 -11.28 -5.74 1.14
CA TYR A 66 -11.73 -6.47 2.32
C TYR A 66 -12.67 -7.61 1.96
N GLN A 67 -12.39 -8.79 2.47
CA GLN A 67 -13.26 -9.96 2.42
C GLN A 67 -13.50 -10.48 3.83
N ALA A 68 -14.73 -10.82 4.18
CA ALA A 68 -15.06 -11.40 5.49
C ALA A 68 -14.36 -12.76 5.71
N SER A 69 -14.21 -13.54 4.64
CA SER A 69 -13.34 -14.72 4.59
C SER A 69 -12.32 -14.51 3.48
N VAL A 70 -11.04 -14.42 3.85
CA VAL A 70 -9.97 -14.07 2.91
C VAL A 70 -9.59 -15.28 2.07
N SER A 71 -9.94 -15.24 0.78
CA SER A 71 -9.47 -16.25 -0.17
C SER A 71 -8.03 -15.93 -0.62
N PRO A 72 -7.12 -16.90 -0.76
CA PRO A 72 -5.78 -16.67 -1.32
C PRO A 72 -5.76 -16.59 -2.86
N GLU A 73 -6.86 -16.94 -3.52
CA GLU A 73 -6.93 -17.01 -4.98
C GLU A 73 -6.89 -15.61 -5.64
N PRO A 74 -6.34 -15.48 -6.85
CA PRO A 74 -6.46 -14.27 -7.67
C PRO A 74 -7.93 -13.88 -7.91
N PRO A 75 -8.24 -12.61 -8.22
CA PRO A 75 -7.31 -11.51 -8.50
C PRO A 75 -6.88 -10.71 -7.25
N CYS A 76 -5.66 -10.16 -7.29
CA CYS A 76 -5.16 -9.21 -6.30
C CYS A 76 -5.58 -7.79 -6.70
N THR A 77 -6.78 -7.38 -6.30
CA THR A 77 -7.44 -6.17 -6.84
C THR A 77 -6.67 -4.87 -6.57
N TYR A 78 -5.80 -4.84 -5.56
CA TYR A 78 -4.96 -3.68 -5.24
C TYR A 78 -3.50 -3.86 -5.68
N GLY A 79 -3.16 -5.02 -6.25
CA GLY A 79 -1.83 -5.33 -6.76
C GLY A 79 -1.20 -6.56 -6.10
N SER A 80 -0.16 -7.07 -6.75
CA SER A 80 0.64 -8.19 -6.27
C SER A 80 2.11 -7.95 -6.54
N ALA A 81 2.98 -8.51 -5.70
CA ALA A 81 4.41 -8.46 -5.87
C ALA A 81 5.02 -9.83 -5.58
N VAL A 82 6.10 -10.16 -6.30
CA VAL A 82 6.92 -11.35 -6.05
C VAL A 82 8.33 -10.88 -5.78
N THR A 83 8.93 -11.32 -4.68
CA THR A 83 10.30 -10.96 -4.31
C THR A 83 11.29 -11.93 -4.95
N PRO A 84 12.58 -11.55 -5.10
CA PRO A 84 13.64 -12.53 -5.26
C PRO A 84 13.77 -13.40 -4.00
N VAL A 85 14.68 -14.38 -4.05
CA VAL A 85 15.04 -15.18 -2.87
C VAL A 85 15.69 -14.28 -1.83
N LEU A 86 15.03 -14.13 -0.68
CA LEU A 86 15.44 -13.20 0.38
C LEU A 86 16.32 -13.85 1.45
N GLY A 87 16.31 -15.18 1.54
CA GLY A 87 17.14 -15.91 2.49
C GLY A 87 16.90 -17.41 2.47
N VAL A 88 17.58 -18.10 3.38
CA VAL A 88 17.48 -19.55 3.57
C VAL A 88 16.97 -19.84 4.97
N ASP A 89 15.91 -20.65 5.06
CA ASP A 89 15.25 -21.04 6.32
C ASP A 89 14.83 -19.86 7.21
N SER A 90 15.69 -19.46 8.14
CA SER A 90 15.44 -18.38 9.10
C SER A 90 16.39 -17.23 8.84
N PHE A 91 15.87 -16.04 8.59
CA PHE A 91 16.64 -14.85 8.24
C PHE A 91 15.93 -13.57 8.65
N SER A 92 16.73 -12.54 8.94
CA SER A 92 16.26 -11.18 9.13
C SER A 92 16.64 -10.33 7.92
N LEU A 93 15.77 -9.39 7.58
CA LEU A 93 15.98 -8.44 6.51
C LEU A 93 16.49 -7.13 7.10
N PRO A 94 17.62 -6.58 6.61
CA PRO A 94 18.10 -5.28 7.06
C PRO A 94 17.13 -4.17 6.65
N ASP A 95 17.16 -3.07 7.40
CA ASP A 95 16.43 -1.86 7.06
C ASP A 95 17.09 -1.19 5.84
N GLY A 96 16.39 -1.11 4.70
CA GLY A 96 16.83 -0.39 3.50
C GLY A 96 16.90 -1.25 2.24
N SER A 97 17.49 -0.70 1.17
CA SER A 97 17.81 -1.46 -0.04
C SER A 97 18.73 -2.62 0.33
N GLY A 98 18.23 -3.84 0.19
CA GLY A 98 19.05 -5.04 0.38
C GLY A 98 20.24 -5.04 -0.57
N ALA A 99 21.15 -6.00 -0.40
CA ALA A 99 22.30 -6.18 -1.29
C ALA A 99 21.94 -6.44 -2.77
N ASP A 100 20.66 -6.68 -3.08
CA ASP A 100 20.13 -6.93 -4.42
C ASP A 100 19.44 -5.67 -4.98
N PRO A 101 19.92 -5.10 -6.10
CA PRO A 101 19.30 -3.94 -6.76
C PRO A 101 17.88 -4.24 -7.30
N ALA A 102 17.49 -5.52 -7.43
CA ALA A 102 16.18 -5.92 -7.93
C ALA A 102 15.07 -5.87 -6.87
N PHE A 103 15.39 -5.66 -5.58
CA PHE A 103 14.40 -5.64 -4.50
C PHE A 103 14.56 -4.48 -3.53
N SER A 104 13.50 -3.70 -3.41
CA SER A 104 13.35 -2.67 -2.38
C SER A 104 12.49 -3.18 -1.23
N ASN A 105 12.97 -3.02 0.00
CA ASN A 105 12.20 -3.22 1.22
C ASN A 105 12.06 -1.84 1.90
N PRO A 106 10.89 -1.20 1.90
CA PRO A 106 9.55 -1.79 1.74
C PRO A 106 9.10 -2.02 0.29
N ILE A 107 8.22 -3.01 0.12
CA ILE A 107 7.43 -3.26 -1.10
C ILE A 107 6.34 -2.19 -1.20
N ARG A 108 6.22 -1.55 -2.36
CA ARG A 108 5.33 -0.40 -2.57
C ARG A 108 4.21 -0.75 -3.55
N PHE A 109 2.96 -0.52 -3.16
CA PHE A 109 1.78 -0.65 -4.01
C PHE A 109 1.19 0.75 -4.20
N PRO A 110 1.34 1.38 -5.38
CA PRO A 110 0.74 2.68 -5.64
C PRO A 110 -0.77 2.55 -5.85
N PHE A 111 -1.53 3.48 -5.27
CA PHE A 111 -2.98 3.58 -5.36
C PHE A 111 -3.37 4.86 -6.07
N GLY A 112 -4.09 4.74 -7.18
CA GLY A 112 -4.68 5.87 -7.92
C GLY A 112 -6.16 6.11 -7.58
N PHE A 113 -6.61 5.68 -6.41
CA PHE A 113 -7.99 5.81 -5.94
C PHE A 113 -8.03 5.97 -4.41
N THR A 114 -9.14 6.50 -3.90
CA THR A 114 -9.32 6.79 -2.47
C THR A 114 -9.07 5.55 -1.61
N TRP A 115 -8.16 5.68 -0.64
CA TRP A 115 -7.87 4.59 0.29
C TRP A 115 -9.12 4.23 1.10
N PRO A 116 -9.59 2.96 1.03
CA PRO A 116 -10.85 2.55 1.67
C PRO A 116 -10.73 2.31 3.18
N GLY A 117 -9.53 2.40 3.76
CA GLY A 117 -9.29 2.11 5.18
C GLY A 117 -9.29 0.63 5.55
N THR A 118 -9.81 -0.27 4.70
CA THR A 118 -9.87 -1.71 4.95
C THR A 118 -9.34 -2.52 3.78
N PHE A 119 -8.67 -3.63 4.07
CA PHE A 119 -8.02 -4.46 3.08
C PHE A 119 -7.88 -5.90 3.54
N SER A 120 -7.57 -6.78 2.58
CA SER A 120 -7.12 -8.13 2.83
C SER A 120 -5.70 -8.30 2.29
N LEU A 121 -4.82 -8.82 3.13
CA LEU A 121 -3.41 -9.05 2.86
C LEU A 121 -3.12 -10.54 2.90
N ILE A 122 -2.49 -11.02 1.84
CA ILE A 122 -2.01 -12.38 1.71
C ILE A 122 -0.51 -12.33 1.47
N ILE A 123 0.24 -13.03 2.31
CA ILE A 123 1.69 -13.21 2.17
C ILE A 123 1.97 -14.70 2.16
N GLU A 124 2.57 -15.18 1.08
CA GLU A 124 2.98 -16.57 0.92
C GLU A 124 4.50 -16.64 0.91
N ALA A 125 5.06 -17.48 1.78
CA ALA A 125 6.46 -17.87 1.74
C ALA A 125 6.57 -19.13 0.88
N LEU A 126 7.40 -19.09 -0.17
CA LEU A 126 7.58 -20.18 -1.11
C LEU A 126 9.05 -20.57 -1.23
N HIS A 127 9.27 -21.85 -1.55
CA HIS A 127 10.58 -22.39 -1.87
C HIS A 127 10.83 -22.41 -3.38
N THR A 128 12.06 -22.16 -3.79
CA THR A 128 12.52 -22.48 -5.14
C THR A 128 13.88 -23.18 -5.15
N ASP A 129 14.06 -24.13 -6.07
CA ASP A 129 15.34 -24.79 -6.31
C ASP A 129 16.28 -23.90 -7.15
N SER A 130 15.72 -23.01 -7.98
CA SER A 130 16.45 -22.14 -8.90
C SER A 130 16.09 -20.67 -8.66
N PRO A 131 17.06 -19.75 -8.54
CA PRO A 131 16.75 -18.34 -8.30
C PRO A 131 15.94 -17.69 -9.45
N ASP A 132 16.01 -18.27 -10.65
CA ASP A 132 15.33 -17.78 -11.84
C ASP A 132 13.87 -18.28 -11.95
N ASP A 133 13.51 -19.34 -11.21
CA ASP A 133 12.16 -19.93 -11.22
C ASP A 133 11.39 -19.49 -9.97
N LEU A 134 10.73 -18.34 -10.09
CA LEU A 134 9.88 -17.76 -9.04
C LEU A 134 8.38 -18.01 -9.32
N ALA A 135 8.03 -19.11 -9.99
CA ALA A 135 6.64 -19.44 -10.24
C ALA A 135 5.89 -19.74 -8.92
N THR A 136 4.71 -19.13 -8.77
CA THR A 136 3.92 -19.14 -7.53
C THR A 136 2.68 -20.05 -7.57
N GLU A 137 2.41 -20.66 -8.73
CA GLU A 137 1.22 -21.49 -8.95
C GLU A 137 1.37 -22.90 -8.38
N ASN A 138 2.62 -23.38 -8.19
CA ASN A 138 2.87 -24.72 -7.68
C ASN A 138 2.64 -24.78 -6.16
N PRO A 139 1.60 -25.50 -5.68
CA PRO A 139 1.29 -25.58 -4.25
C PRO A 139 2.34 -26.36 -3.45
N GLU A 140 3.14 -27.21 -4.08
CA GLU A 140 4.17 -28.00 -3.39
C GLU A 140 5.34 -27.14 -2.89
N ARG A 141 5.52 -25.95 -3.49
CA ARG A 141 6.55 -24.98 -3.09
C ARG A 141 6.16 -24.17 -1.86
N LEU A 142 4.90 -24.24 -1.41
CA LEU A 142 4.41 -23.41 -0.32
C LEU A 142 5.02 -23.83 1.02
N ILE A 143 5.74 -22.91 1.66
CA ILE A 143 6.26 -23.07 3.02
C ILE A 143 5.17 -22.70 4.01
N SER A 144 4.63 -21.48 3.89
CA SER A 144 3.54 -21.01 4.75
C SER A 144 2.74 -19.89 4.08
N ARG A 145 1.52 -19.68 4.58
CA ARG A 145 0.59 -18.66 4.09
C ARG A 145 0.01 -17.89 5.26
N LEU A 146 0.02 -16.56 5.13
CA LEU A 146 -0.78 -15.61 5.88
C LEU A 146 -1.92 -15.16 4.97
N ALA A 147 -3.15 -15.15 5.49
CA ALA A 147 -4.30 -14.52 4.86
C ALA A 147 -5.11 -13.83 5.96
N THR A 148 -5.14 -12.49 5.95
CA THR A 148 -5.78 -11.72 7.01
C THR A 148 -6.45 -10.46 6.47
N GLN A 149 -7.48 -10.00 7.15
CA GLN A 149 -8.15 -8.73 6.93
C GLN A 149 -7.81 -7.75 8.04
N ARG A 150 -7.63 -6.47 7.66
CA ARG A 150 -7.21 -5.41 8.57
C ARG A 150 -7.88 -4.09 8.23
N HIS A 151 -7.97 -3.23 9.25
CA HIS A 151 -8.23 -1.81 9.10
C HIS A 151 -6.90 -1.06 9.29
N LEU A 152 -6.67 -0.03 8.49
CA LEU A 152 -5.48 0.80 8.54
C LEU A 152 -5.83 2.24 8.14
N THR A 153 -5.54 3.16 9.04
CA THR A 153 -5.63 4.59 8.78
C THR A 153 -4.40 5.07 8.01
N VAL A 154 -4.55 6.15 7.24
CA VAL A 154 -3.43 6.82 6.58
C VAL A 154 -2.50 7.44 7.63
N GLY A 155 -1.19 7.29 7.44
CA GLY A 155 -0.17 7.87 8.31
C GLY A 155 1.24 7.35 8.03
N GLU A 156 2.24 8.09 8.51
CA GLU A 156 3.65 7.71 8.37
C GLU A 156 4.08 6.62 9.36
N GLU A 157 3.31 6.42 10.43
CA GLU A 157 3.61 5.42 11.46
C GLU A 157 3.42 3.99 10.94
N TRP A 158 4.36 3.11 11.29
CA TRP A 158 4.32 1.71 10.90
C TRP A 158 3.43 0.89 11.83
N SER A 159 2.43 0.21 11.26
CA SER A 159 1.69 -0.84 11.96
C SER A 159 2.45 -2.16 11.84
N GLN A 160 2.93 -2.71 12.97
CA GLN A 160 3.68 -3.96 12.99
C GLN A 160 2.80 -5.13 13.46
N ASP A 161 2.97 -6.30 12.84
CA ASP A 161 2.27 -7.53 13.23
C ASP A 161 3.22 -8.75 13.12
N LEU A 162 2.83 -9.85 13.77
CA LEU A 162 3.55 -11.13 13.78
C LEU A 162 2.56 -12.25 13.44
N HIS A 163 2.83 -12.96 12.34
CA HIS A 163 2.06 -14.14 11.97
C HIS A 163 2.80 -15.42 12.33
N SER A 164 2.22 -16.21 13.23
CA SER A 164 2.73 -17.53 13.60
C SER A 164 1.84 -18.62 12.99
N SER A 165 2.41 -19.46 12.13
CA SER A 165 1.75 -20.64 11.55
C SER A 165 1.99 -21.93 12.37
N GLY A 166 2.56 -21.78 13.57
CA GLY A 166 3.01 -22.84 14.47
C GLY A 166 4.37 -23.45 14.10
N ARG A 167 4.85 -23.24 12.88
CA ARG A 167 6.17 -23.72 12.41
C ARG A 167 7.04 -22.61 11.84
N THR A 168 6.38 -21.62 11.25
CA THR A 168 7.04 -20.41 10.78
C THR A 168 6.49 -19.20 11.51
N ASP A 169 7.37 -18.24 11.75
CA ASP A 169 6.99 -16.92 12.24
C ASP A 169 7.38 -15.89 11.18
N LEU A 170 6.46 -14.99 10.84
CA LEU A 170 6.69 -13.90 9.91
C LEU A 170 6.41 -12.58 10.62
N LYS A 171 7.45 -11.76 10.78
CA LYS A 171 7.37 -10.39 11.30
C LYS A 171 7.35 -9.40 10.14
N TYR A 172 6.35 -8.54 10.13
CA TYR A 172 6.14 -7.57 9.06
C TYR A 172 5.50 -6.29 9.59
N SER A 173 5.74 -5.20 8.89
CA SER A 173 5.09 -3.92 9.14
C SER A 173 4.44 -3.39 7.88
N TYR A 174 3.37 -2.64 8.02
CA TYR A 174 2.70 -1.99 6.91
C TYR A 174 2.22 -0.58 7.29
N ARG A 175 2.10 0.29 6.30
CA ARG A 175 1.51 1.63 6.44
C ARG A 175 0.92 2.09 5.12
N PHE A 176 0.11 3.14 5.16
CA PHE A 176 -0.40 3.81 3.98
C PHE A 176 -0.07 5.29 4.07
N VAL A 177 0.67 5.80 3.09
CA VAL A 177 1.13 7.20 3.07
C VAL A 177 0.54 7.88 1.83
N CYS A 178 0.05 9.11 1.98
CA CYS A 178 -0.37 9.89 0.82
C CYS A 178 0.83 10.29 -0.02
N ASP A 179 0.62 10.42 -1.33
CA ASP A 179 1.63 11.07 -2.17
C ASP A 179 1.72 12.56 -1.85
N GLU A 180 2.79 13.19 -2.33
CA GLU A 180 3.01 14.62 -2.11
C GLU A 180 1.78 15.44 -2.55
N HIS A 181 1.40 16.41 -1.71
CA HIS A 181 0.24 17.27 -1.89
C HIS A 181 -1.14 16.57 -1.79
N TYR A 182 -1.20 15.30 -1.42
CA TYR A 182 -2.46 14.62 -1.10
C TYR A 182 -2.66 14.48 0.40
N TYR A 183 -3.90 14.71 0.84
CA TYR A 183 -4.27 14.77 2.25
C TYR A 183 -5.62 14.08 2.52
N GLY A 184 -5.96 14.00 3.80
CA GLY A 184 -7.19 13.42 4.31
C GLY A 184 -7.09 11.91 4.56
N GLU A 185 -8.12 11.36 5.18
CA GLU A 185 -8.16 9.95 5.62
C GLU A 185 -8.09 8.92 4.48
N GLY A 186 -8.34 9.37 3.24
CA GLY A 186 -8.30 8.55 2.04
C GLY A 186 -7.29 9.02 0.99
N CYS A 187 -6.43 10.00 1.30
CA CYS A 187 -5.51 10.65 0.34
C CYS A 187 -6.22 11.19 -0.91
N SER A 188 -7.41 11.76 -0.73
CA SER A 188 -8.29 12.23 -1.82
C SER A 188 -8.39 13.76 -1.91
N VAL A 189 -7.75 14.49 -1.00
CA VAL A 189 -7.76 15.96 -0.98
C VAL A 189 -6.43 16.46 -1.53
N PHE A 190 -6.44 17.03 -2.73
CA PHE A 190 -5.25 17.63 -3.32
C PHE A 190 -5.07 19.09 -2.88
N CYS A 191 -3.91 19.41 -2.31
CA CYS A 191 -3.49 20.75 -1.98
C CYS A 191 -1.99 20.95 -2.19
N ARG A 192 -1.63 21.82 -3.14
CA ARG A 192 -0.26 22.28 -3.30
C ARG A 192 -0.19 23.76 -2.94
N PRO A 193 0.68 24.18 -2.00
CA PRO A 193 0.85 25.59 -1.65
C PRO A 193 1.13 26.43 -2.89
N ARG A 194 0.58 27.64 -2.93
CA ARG A 194 0.67 28.54 -4.08
C ARG A 194 0.71 29.99 -3.62
N ASP A 195 1.52 30.79 -4.32
CA ASP A 195 1.60 32.24 -4.11
C ASP A 195 1.83 32.93 -5.47
N ASP A 196 0.79 32.93 -6.30
CA ASP A 196 0.78 33.50 -7.65
C ASP A 196 -0.61 34.06 -7.99
N ALA A 197 -0.81 34.55 -9.23
CA ALA A 197 -2.08 35.13 -9.67
C ALA A 197 -3.31 34.22 -9.53
N PHE A 198 -3.12 32.90 -9.37
CA PHE A 198 -4.17 31.90 -9.21
C PHE A 198 -4.39 31.45 -7.76
N GLY A 199 -3.68 32.04 -6.79
CA GLY A 199 -3.96 31.82 -5.37
C GLY A 199 -2.77 32.11 -4.46
N HIS A 200 -3.09 32.55 -3.24
CA HIS A 200 -2.14 32.90 -2.19
C HIS A 200 -2.49 32.13 -0.91
N PHE A 201 -2.03 30.89 -0.80
CA PHE A 201 -2.39 29.98 0.29
C PHE A 201 -1.32 28.93 0.60
N THR A 202 -1.35 28.46 1.84
CA THR A 202 -0.69 27.24 2.30
C THR A 202 -1.71 26.12 2.49
N CYS A 203 -1.23 24.89 2.68
CA CYS A 203 -2.08 23.73 2.91
C CYS A 203 -2.08 23.39 4.39
N GLY A 204 -3.27 23.26 4.97
CA GLY A 204 -3.44 22.77 6.34
C GLY A 204 -3.27 21.24 6.44
N GLU A 205 -3.46 20.70 7.64
CA GLU A 205 -3.20 19.28 7.94
C GLU A 205 -4.15 18.32 7.19
N ARG A 206 -5.37 18.76 6.85
CA ARG A 206 -6.35 17.96 6.12
C ARG A 206 -6.41 18.32 4.63
N GLY A 207 -5.47 19.14 4.15
CA GLY A 207 -5.42 19.62 2.77
C GLY A 207 -6.36 20.80 2.49
N GLU A 208 -6.91 21.44 3.51
CA GLU A 208 -7.63 22.70 3.38
C GLU A 208 -6.68 23.83 2.95
N LYS A 209 -7.19 24.75 2.12
CA LYS A 209 -6.44 25.94 1.72
C LYS A 209 -6.54 26.98 2.83
N VAL A 210 -5.39 27.36 3.38
CA VAL A 210 -5.27 28.42 4.39
C VAL A 210 -4.75 29.66 3.68
N CYS A 211 -5.62 30.67 3.52
CA CYS A 211 -5.25 31.88 2.81
C CYS A 211 -4.14 32.66 3.54
N ASN A 212 -3.19 33.19 2.78
CA ASN A 212 -2.15 34.07 3.29
C ASN A 212 -2.78 35.37 3.81
N PRO A 213 -2.14 36.07 4.76
CA PRO A 213 -2.66 37.33 5.30
C PRO A 213 -3.02 38.35 4.20
N GLY A 214 -4.23 38.92 4.28
CA GLY A 214 -4.73 39.86 3.28
C GLY A 214 -5.36 39.20 2.05
N TRP A 215 -5.59 37.89 2.05
CA TRP A 215 -6.28 37.14 1.01
C TRP A 215 -7.46 36.34 1.54
N LYS A 216 -8.51 36.20 0.73
CA LYS A 216 -9.73 35.45 1.06
C LYS A 216 -10.35 34.78 -0.18
N GLY A 217 -11.47 34.10 0.05
CA GLY A 217 -12.22 33.37 -0.98
C GLY A 217 -11.76 31.90 -1.11
N GLN A 218 -12.52 31.09 -1.84
CA GLN A 218 -12.31 29.64 -1.94
C GLN A 218 -10.93 29.25 -2.48
N TYR A 219 -10.33 30.10 -3.31
CA TYR A 219 -9.02 29.90 -3.91
C TYR A 219 -7.96 30.91 -3.42
N CYS A 220 -8.29 31.71 -2.40
CA CYS A 220 -7.40 32.75 -1.85
C CYS A 220 -6.87 33.73 -2.92
N THR A 221 -7.76 34.16 -3.82
CA THR A 221 -7.46 35.08 -4.94
C THR A 221 -8.03 36.47 -4.73
N GLU A 222 -8.91 36.66 -3.74
CA GLU A 222 -9.51 37.96 -3.44
C GLU A 222 -8.70 38.67 -2.36
N ARG A 223 -8.40 39.96 -2.55
CA ARG A 223 -7.79 40.76 -1.47
C ARG A 223 -8.80 40.98 -0.35
N GLU A 224 -8.36 40.75 0.87
CA GLU A 224 -9.12 41.13 2.06
C GLU A 224 -9.09 42.66 2.18
N SER A 225 -10.22 43.29 1.89
CA SER A 225 -10.37 44.73 1.98
C SER A 225 -10.36 45.17 3.45
N LEU A 226 -9.31 45.87 3.89
CA LEU A 226 -9.18 46.51 5.21
C LEU A 226 -10.16 47.69 5.45
N TRP A 227 -11.19 47.85 4.61
CA TRP A 227 -12.12 48.96 4.67
C TRP A 227 -13.50 48.48 5.11
N TRP A 228 -13.69 48.33 6.42
CA TRP A 228 -14.91 48.85 7.07
C TRP A 228 -14.55 49.29 8.50
N PRO A 229 -14.60 50.59 8.83
CA PRO A 229 -14.72 50.99 10.23
C PRO A 229 -16.09 50.51 10.74
N PRO A 230 -16.25 50.15 12.03
CA PRO A 230 -17.59 50.06 12.59
C PRO A 230 -18.21 51.45 12.46
N PHE A 231 -19.27 51.57 11.67
CA PHE A 231 -20.10 52.76 11.69
C PHE A 231 -20.80 52.82 13.06
N LEU A 232 -20.46 53.88 13.81
CA LEU A 232 -21.14 54.46 14.98
C LEU A 232 -21.09 53.67 16.30
#